data_AF-A0A7J4Q248-F1
#
_entry.id   AF-A0A7J4Q248-F1
#
_cell.length_a   1.000
_cell.length_b   1.000
_cell.length_c   1.000
_cell.angle_alpha   90.00
_cell.angle_beta   90.00
_cell.angle_gamma   90.00
#
_symmetry.space_group_name_H-M   'P 1'
#
loop_
_entity.id
_entity.type
_entity.pdbx_description
1 polymer ?
#
loop_
_entity_poly.entity_id
_entity_poly.type
_entity_poly.pdbx_seq_one_letter_code
_entity_poly.pdbx_strand_id
1 'polypeptide(L)'
;MEEPEAMDDFYEEEEIFLENAVHCPVCDDLTGHEILRENKKGTGMDYLLKCIDCSKVHTVHLRPPPLVEIPFILTEGPSSSTSKLELDADEMIELEDVFKEGDKLWKINQIELKNGRKAKRAEASVIARASALRSDMVRVKLTMTRGEDSEADVLIVPEETKYTASHLIDLDGKTWRIRAIHTGRGRTLRGTVDAPDIKRMYLHEPPNPEHFEPRTPRERRQAWKEGRLGFNPNPVLPKEIIKKGVKPDNKRQKKARR
;
A
#
# COMPACT_ATOMS: atom_id res chain seq x y z
N MET A 1 -10.37 6.69 -71.88
CA MET A 1 -9.88 7.29 -70.62
C MET A 1 -10.89 6.90 -69.57
N GLU A 2 -10.97 5.65 -69.08
CA GLU A 2 -9.90 4.70 -68.70
C GLU A 2 -8.80 5.37 -67.89
N GLU A 3 -9.06 5.48 -66.59
CA GLU A 3 -8.03 5.44 -65.55
C GLU A 3 -8.13 4.05 -64.91
N PRO A 4 -7.05 3.25 -64.90
CA PRO A 4 -7.04 1.96 -64.21
C PRO A 4 -6.84 2.20 -62.72
N GLU A 5 -7.77 1.70 -61.90
CA GLU A 5 -7.59 1.64 -60.45
C GLU A 5 -6.44 0.68 -60.12
N ALA A 6 -5.46 1.18 -59.37
CA ALA A 6 -4.32 0.41 -58.89
C ALA A 6 -4.83 -0.67 -57.93
N MET A 7 -4.66 -1.93 -58.33
CA MET A 7 -4.88 -3.11 -57.52
C MET A 7 -3.82 -3.13 -56.42
N ASP A 8 -4.23 -2.80 -55.20
CA ASP A 8 -3.41 -2.87 -53.99
C ASP A 8 -3.16 -4.36 -53.70
N ASP A 9 -1.97 -4.83 -54.07
CA ASP A 9 -1.49 -6.20 -53.94
C ASP A 9 -1.20 -6.45 -52.46
N PHE A 10 -2.24 -6.75 -51.69
CA PHE A 10 -2.16 -7.11 -50.28
C PHE A 10 -1.60 -8.53 -50.19
N TYR A 11 -0.27 -8.67 -50.20
CA TYR A 11 0.40 -9.94 -49.93
C TYR A 11 -0.02 -10.42 -48.54
N GLU A 12 -0.87 -11.45 -48.49
CA GLU A 12 -1.04 -12.28 -47.30
C GLU A 12 0.34 -12.92 -47.02
N GLU A 13 1.08 -12.38 -46.05
CA GLU A 13 2.25 -13.04 -45.50
C GLU A 13 1.79 -14.40 -44.96
N GLU A 14 2.08 -15.46 -45.71
CA GLU A 14 1.87 -16.84 -45.28
C GLU A 14 2.63 -17.04 -43.94
N GLU A 15 1.89 -17.11 -42.84
CA GLU A 15 2.46 -17.32 -41.51
C GLU A 15 3.01 -18.76 -41.44
N ILE A 16 4.29 -18.93 -41.78
CA ILE A 16 4.96 -20.23 -41.79
C ILE A 16 5.12 -20.71 -40.33
N PHE A 17 4.26 -21.65 -39.91
CA PHE A 17 4.38 -22.30 -38.61
C PHE A 17 5.56 -23.29 -38.61
N LEU A 18 6.67 -22.89 -37.99
CA LEU A 18 7.84 -23.76 -37.80
C LEU A 18 7.66 -24.61 -36.53
N GLU A 19 7.36 -25.89 -36.69
CA GLU A 19 7.35 -26.84 -35.58
C GLU A 19 8.77 -27.04 -35.01
N ASN A 20 8.89 -27.04 -33.68
CA ASN A 20 10.17 -27.21 -32.96
C ASN A 20 11.28 -26.25 -33.43
N ALA A 21 10.94 -24.97 -33.60
CA ALA A 21 11.88 -23.94 -34.01
C ALA A 21 13.00 -23.75 -32.94
N VAL A 22 14.25 -23.98 -33.35
CA VAL A 22 15.44 -23.77 -32.51
C VAL A 22 16.55 -23.17 -33.37
N HIS A 23 17.45 -22.40 -32.77
CA HIS A 23 18.61 -21.86 -33.47
C HIS A 23 19.54 -22.98 -33.97
N CYS A 24 19.78 -23.01 -35.27
CA CYS A 24 20.71 -23.96 -35.88
C CYS A 24 22.15 -23.39 -35.91
N PRO A 25 23.16 -24.09 -35.38
CA PRO A 25 24.55 -23.61 -35.36
C PRO A 25 25.23 -23.57 -36.74
N VAL A 26 24.59 -24.11 -37.78
CA VAL A 26 25.12 -24.13 -39.16
C VAL A 26 24.40 -23.11 -40.04
N CYS A 27 23.08 -22.99 -39.89
CA CYS A 27 22.30 -21.98 -40.62
C CYS A 27 22.43 -20.58 -39.98
N ASP A 28 22.79 -20.52 -38.69
CA ASP A 28 22.84 -19.30 -37.88
C ASP A 28 21.49 -18.56 -37.84
N ASP A 29 20.40 -19.34 -37.88
CA ASP A 29 19.03 -18.85 -37.91
C ASP A 29 18.09 -19.79 -37.14
N LEU A 30 16.88 -19.31 -36.84
CA LEU A 30 15.78 -20.08 -36.28
C LEU A 30 15.17 -20.97 -37.35
N THR A 31 15.43 -22.28 -37.26
CA THR A 31 14.92 -23.26 -38.23
C THR A 31 14.09 -24.34 -37.54
N GLY A 32 13.20 -24.99 -38.28
CA GLY A 32 12.51 -26.19 -37.80
C GLY A 32 13.47 -27.36 -37.61
N HIS A 33 13.21 -28.19 -36.60
CA HIS A 33 14.05 -29.34 -36.26
C HIS A 33 13.23 -30.62 -36.01
N GLU A 34 13.71 -31.75 -36.51
CA GLU A 34 13.20 -33.07 -36.18
C GLU A 34 13.87 -33.60 -34.90
N ILE A 35 13.06 -34.07 -33.94
CA ILE A 35 13.56 -34.63 -32.69
C ILE A 35 13.96 -36.10 -32.91
N LEU A 36 15.26 -36.39 -32.84
CA LEU A 36 15.77 -37.76 -32.98
C LEU A 36 15.80 -38.51 -31.65
N ARG A 37 16.11 -37.80 -30.55
CA ARG A 37 16.23 -38.41 -29.22
C ARG A 37 16.03 -37.39 -28.11
N GLU A 38 15.34 -37.81 -27.06
CA GLU A 38 15.13 -37.03 -25.84
C GLU A 38 15.79 -37.76 -24.67
N ASN A 39 16.61 -37.07 -23.88
CA ASN A 39 17.18 -37.61 -22.65
C ASN A 39 16.96 -36.64 -21.49
N LYS A 40 16.28 -37.10 -20.42
CA LYS A 40 16.15 -36.32 -19.18
C LYS A 40 17.48 -36.25 -18.45
N LYS A 41 17.91 -35.05 -18.05
CA LYS A 41 19.18 -34.82 -17.36
C LYS A 41 19.06 -33.72 -16.32
N GLY A 42 19.11 -34.10 -15.05
CA GLY A 42 18.86 -33.19 -13.92
C GLY A 42 17.42 -32.66 -13.96
N THR A 43 17.26 -31.34 -13.88
CA THR A 43 15.97 -30.63 -13.96
C THR A 43 15.53 -30.32 -15.40
N GLY A 44 16.32 -30.68 -16.42
CA GLY A 44 16.02 -30.38 -17.82
C GLY A 44 16.16 -31.58 -18.76
N MET A 45 16.22 -31.28 -20.06
CA MET A 45 16.22 -32.27 -21.14
C MET A 45 17.29 -31.93 -22.19
N ASP A 46 18.00 -32.97 -22.63
CA ASP A 46 18.92 -32.90 -23.76
C ASP A 46 18.19 -33.49 -24.99
N TYR A 47 18.01 -32.67 -26.02
CA TYR A 47 17.40 -33.07 -27.29
C TYR A 47 18.48 -33.25 -28.35
N LEU A 48 18.54 -34.43 -28.96
CA LEU A 48 19.29 -34.62 -30.20
C LEU A 48 18.35 -34.27 -31.36
N LEU A 49 18.67 -33.18 -32.05
CA LEU A 49 17.84 -32.61 -33.10
C LEU A 49 18.53 -32.72 -34.46
N LYS A 50 17.75 -32.83 -35.52
CA LYS A 50 18.21 -32.71 -36.91
C LYS A 50 17.54 -31.51 -37.55
N CYS A 51 18.34 -30.54 -37.99
CA CYS A 51 17.84 -29.36 -38.72
C CYS A 51 17.19 -29.79 -40.04
N ILE A 52 16.02 -29.24 -40.36
CA ILE A 52 15.30 -29.57 -41.61
C ILE A 52 16.04 -29.01 -42.83
N ASP A 53 16.64 -27.82 -42.71
CA ASP A 53 17.25 -27.12 -43.85
C ASP A 53 18.64 -27.66 -44.21
N CYS A 54 19.53 -27.77 -43.22
CA CYS A 54 20.92 -28.22 -43.46
C CYS A 54 21.18 -29.69 -43.08
N SER A 55 20.17 -30.41 -42.57
CA SER A 55 20.29 -31.81 -42.11
C SER A 55 21.34 -32.06 -41.02
N LYS A 56 21.89 -31.00 -40.41
CA LYS A 56 22.88 -31.13 -39.34
C LYS A 56 22.21 -31.68 -38.07
N VAL A 57 22.82 -32.72 -37.51
CA VAL A 57 22.47 -33.23 -36.19
C VAL A 57 23.28 -32.48 -35.12
N HIS A 58 22.58 -31.94 -34.13
CA HIS A 58 23.19 -31.27 -32.98
C HIS A 58 22.36 -31.49 -31.71
N THR A 59 22.96 -31.20 -30.55
CA THR A 59 22.31 -31.40 -29.26
C THR A 59 21.97 -30.06 -28.62
N VAL A 60 20.71 -29.89 -28.26
CA VAL A 60 20.22 -28.72 -27.52
C VAL A 60 19.98 -29.12 -26.08
N HIS A 61 20.48 -28.31 -25.15
CA HIS A 61 20.36 -28.53 -23.72
C HIS A 61 19.33 -27.54 -23.19
N LEU A 62 18.10 -27.99 -22.94
CA LEU A 62 17.07 -27.18 -22.31
C LEU A 62 17.07 -27.47 -20.82
N ARG A 63 17.58 -26.55 -20.01
CA ARG A 63 17.52 -26.65 -18.55
C ARG A 63 16.95 -25.37 -17.97
N PRO A 64 15.93 -25.46 -17.10
CA PRO A 64 15.47 -24.31 -16.35
C PRO A 64 16.58 -23.83 -15.40
N PRO A 65 16.60 -22.52 -15.08
CA PRO A 65 17.48 -21.97 -14.05
C PRO A 65 17.28 -22.70 -12.71
N PRO A 66 18.31 -22.78 -11.85
CA PRO A 66 18.18 -23.44 -10.55
C PRO A 66 17.27 -22.62 -9.62
N LEU A 67 16.50 -23.30 -8.77
CA LEU A 67 15.74 -22.66 -7.70
C LEU A 67 16.66 -22.24 -6.55
N VAL A 68 16.38 -21.08 -5.96
CA VAL A 68 17.05 -20.55 -4.77
C VAL A 68 16.05 -20.26 -3.66
N GLU A 69 16.35 -20.70 -2.44
CA GLU A 69 15.58 -20.34 -1.24
C GLU A 69 16.07 -19.00 -0.69
N ILE A 70 15.19 -17.99 -0.66
CA ILE A 70 15.48 -16.68 -0.06
C ILE A 70 14.62 -16.49 1.18
N PRO A 71 15.21 -16.16 2.35
CA PRO A 71 14.44 -15.78 3.52
C PRO A 71 13.86 -14.37 3.36
N PHE A 72 12.54 -14.27 3.46
CA PHE A 72 11.79 -13.02 3.52
C PHE A 72 11.29 -12.75 4.94
N ILE A 73 11.58 -11.55 5.45
CA ILE A 73 10.96 -11.04 6.67
C ILE A 73 9.66 -10.34 6.29
N LEU A 74 8.54 -10.95 6.66
CA LEU A 74 7.20 -10.46 6.38
C LEU A 74 6.67 -9.72 7.61
N THR A 75 6.45 -8.41 7.49
CA THR A 75 6.03 -7.56 8.61
C THR A 75 4.60 -7.05 8.43
N GLU A 76 3.75 -7.39 9.38
CA GLU A 76 2.38 -6.91 9.48
C GLU A 76 2.18 -6.14 10.80
N GLY A 77 2.07 -4.82 10.71
CA GLY A 77 1.89 -3.97 11.89
C GLY A 77 2.98 -4.18 12.94
N PRO A 78 2.65 -4.63 14.17
CA PRO A 78 3.62 -4.88 15.23
C PRO A 78 4.28 -6.27 15.15
N SER A 79 3.84 -7.15 14.25
CA SER A 79 4.31 -8.54 14.15
C SER A 79 5.15 -8.76 12.90
N SER A 80 6.22 -9.53 13.03
CA SER A 80 7.05 -9.98 11.91
C SER A 80 7.23 -11.49 11.96
N SER A 81 7.10 -12.15 10.82
CA SER A 81 7.44 -13.56 10.62
C SER A 81 8.54 -13.69 9.56
N THR A 82 9.22 -14.83 9.53
CA THR A 82 10.16 -15.17 8.45
C THR A 82 9.56 -16.31 7.64
N SER A 83 9.43 -16.11 6.34
CA SER A 83 9.10 -17.17 5.36
C SER A 83 10.29 -17.41 4.44
N LYS A 84 10.41 -18.60 3.88
CA LYS A 84 11.40 -18.92 2.85
C LYS A 84 10.67 -19.09 1.53
N LEU A 85 11.00 -18.28 0.55
CA LEU A 85 10.41 -18.34 -0.78
C LEU A 85 11.40 -19.01 -1.74
N GLU A 86 10.90 -19.94 -2.55
CA GLU A 86 11.64 -20.59 -3.64
C GLU A 86 11.41 -19.76 -4.91
N LEU A 87 12.48 -19.21 -5.46
CA LEU A 87 12.46 -18.36 -6.66
C LEU A 87 13.49 -18.88 -7.67
N ASP A 88 13.28 -18.59 -8.95
CA ASP A 88 14.28 -18.92 -9.98
C ASP A 88 15.53 -18.04 -9.79
N ALA A 89 16.73 -18.60 -9.95
CA ALA A 89 17.97 -17.90 -9.64
C ALA A 89 18.19 -16.61 -10.46
N ASP A 90 17.68 -16.56 -11.68
CA ASP A 90 17.72 -15.43 -12.61
C ASP A 90 16.50 -14.51 -12.50
N GLU A 91 15.55 -14.80 -11.60
CA GLU A 91 14.41 -13.93 -11.34
C GLU A 91 14.88 -12.59 -10.76
N MET A 92 14.43 -11.49 -11.40
CA MET A 92 14.75 -10.14 -10.97
C MET A 92 13.73 -9.65 -9.96
N ILE A 93 14.19 -9.37 -8.74
CA ILE A 93 13.36 -8.83 -7.66
C ILE A 93 13.64 -7.33 -7.51
N GLU A 94 12.60 -6.52 -7.51
CA GLU A 94 12.68 -5.07 -7.35
C GLU A 94 11.98 -4.58 -6.08
N LEU A 95 12.38 -3.41 -5.59
CA LEU A 95 11.64 -2.73 -4.54
C LEU A 95 10.25 -2.35 -5.04
N GLU A 96 9.28 -2.37 -4.13
CA GLU A 96 7.87 -2.09 -4.38
C GLU A 96 7.10 -3.18 -5.17
N ASP A 97 7.78 -4.25 -5.59
CA ASP A 97 7.11 -5.44 -6.13
C ASP A 97 6.14 -6.03 -5.11
N VAL A 98 5.00 -6.49 -5.61
CA VAL A 98 3.92 -7.07 -4.81
C VAL A 98 3.79 -8.55 -5.15
N PHE A 99 3.87 -9.40 -4.13
CA PHE A 99 3.66 -10.84 -4.26
C PHE A 99 2.66 -11.34 -3.23
N LYS A 100 2.12 -12.53 -3.49
CA LYS A 100 1.16 -13.20 -2.60
C LYS A 100 1.87 -14.30 -1.82
N GLU A 101 1.67 -14.31 -0.50
CA GLU A 101 2.12 -15.38 0.38
C GLU A 101 1.01 -15.68 1.40
N GLY A 102 0.49 -16.91 1.34
CA GLY A 102 -0.77 -17.29 2.01
C GLY A 102 -1.96 -16.48 1.48
N ASP A 103 -2.74 -15.90 2.38
CA ASP A 103 -3.93 -15.08 2.05
C ASP A 103 -3.65 -13.56 2.05
N LYS A 104 -2.38 -13.15 2.02
CA LYS A 104 -1.96 -11.74 2.17
C LYS A 104 -1.11 -11.29 0.99
N LEU A 105 -1.18 -10.00 0.68
CA LEU A 105 -0.30 -9.36 -0.30
C LEU A 105 0.83 -8.63 0.41
N TRP A 106 2.04 -8.81 -0.10
CA TRP A 106 3.26 -8.30 0.50
C TRP A 106 4.02 -7.45 -0.51
N LYS A 107 4.41 -6.24 -0.09
CA LYS A 107 5.18 -5.30 -0.89
C LYS A 107 6.62 -5.26 -0.41
N ILE A 108 7.56 -5.51 -1.31
CA ILE A 108 9.00 -5.53 -1.00
C ILE A 108 9.45 -4.12 -0.62
N ASN A 109 10.03 -3.97 0.58
CA ASN A 109 10.51 -2.68 1.08
C ASN A 109 12.03 -2.61 1.25
N GLN A 110 12.71 -3.76 1.29
CA GLN A 110 14.16 -3.83 1.42
C GLN A 110 14.72 -5.12 0.82
N ILE A 111 15.78 -4.99 0.03
CA ILE A 111 16.55 -6.10 -0.51
C ILE A 111 17.98 -6.01 0.02
N GLU A 112 18.48 -7.09 0.61
CA GLU A 112 19.84 -7.21 1.13
C GLU A 112 20.60 -8.30 0.37
N LEU A 113 21.73 -7.90 -0.21
CA LEU A 113 22.60 -8.77 -0.99
C LEU A 113 23.52 -9.59 -0.09
N LYS A 114 24.06 -10.69 -0.63
CA LYS A 114 25.08 -11.53 0.03
C LYS A 114 26.36 -10.78 0.45
N ASN A 115 26.64 -9.63 -0.16
CA ASN A 115 27.75 -8.75 0.24
C ASN A 115 27.39 -7.77 1.38
N GLY A 116 26.18 -7.87 1.95
CA GLY A 116 25.68 -7.02 3.04
C GLY A 116 25.19 -5.64 2.59
N ARG A 117 25.26 -5.31 1.29
CA ARG A 117 24.72 -4.04 0.77
C ARG A 117 23.22 -4.15 0.49
N LYS A 118 22.54 -3.02 0.58
CA LYS A 118 21.15 -2.89 0.14
C LYS A 118 21.09 -2.55 -1.35
N ALA A 119 20.12 -3.12 -2.05
CA ALA A 119 19.89 -2.86 -3.48
C ALA A 119 18.44 -2.42 -3.71
N LYS A 120 18.21 -1.75 -4.85
CA LYS A 120 16.85 -1.44 -5.33
C LYS A 120 16.25 -2.54 -6.20
N ARG A 121 17.13 -3.30 -6.85
CA ARG A 121 16.80 -4.45 -7.70
C ARG A 121 17.97 -5.42 -7.67
N ALA A 122 17.70 -6.71 -7.75
CA ALA A 122 18.72 -7.75 -7.77
C ALA A 122 18.16 -9.07 -8.28
N GLU A 123 19.00 -9.87 -8.94
CA GLU A 123 18.68 -11.27 -9.21
C GLU A 123 18.55 -12.06 -7.91
N ALA A 124 17.62 -13.00 -7.86
CA ALA A 124 17.39 -13.87 -6.71
C ALA A 124 18.70 -14.57 -6.26
N SER A 125 19.55 -14.97 -7.20
CA SER A 125 20.83 -15.65 -6.94
C SER A 125 21.78 -14.88 -6.00
N VAL A 126 21.73 -13.53 -5.98
CA VAL A 126 22.65 -12.68 -5.19
C VAL A 126 22.04 -12.13 -3.92
N ILE A 127 20.74 -12.37 -3.69
CA ILE A 127 20.01 -11.90 -2.51
C ILE A 127 20.34 -12.82 -1.32
N ALA A 128 20.64 -12.22 -0.17
CA ALA A 128 20.78 -12.94 1.09
C ALA A 128 19.48 -12.96 1.87
N ARG A 129 18.74 -11.84 1.83
CA ARG A 129 17.48 -11.66 2.56
C ARG A 129 16.68 -10.53 1.93
N ALA A 130 15.37 -10.67 1.94
CA ALA A 130 14.46 -9.59 1.60
C ALA A 130 13.52 -9.29 2.76
N SER A 131 12.89 -8.13 2.74
CA SER A 131 11.84 -7.74 3.68
C SER A 131 10.67 -7.17 2.90
N ALA A 132 9.46 -7.48 3.38
CA ALA A 132 8.23 -7.02 2.77
C ALA A 132 7.22 -6.61 3.85
N LEU A 133 6.41 -5.60 3.52
CA LEU A 133 5.31 -5.11 4.36
C LEU A 133 3.99 -5.59 3.77
N ARG A 134 3.03 -5.92 4.62
CA ARG A 134 1.67 -6.22 4.16
C ARG A 134 1.09 -4.99 3.43
N SER A 135 0.57 -5.19 2.23
CA SER A 135 0.08 -4.11 1.35
C SER A 135 -1.45 -4.04 1.24
N ASP A 136 -2.15 -5.17 1.30
CA ASP A 136 -3.60 -5.24 1.11
C ASP A 136 -4.41 -4.48 2.17
N MET A 137 -3.86 -4.37 3.38
CA MET A 137 -4.50 -3.73 4.53
C MET A 137 -3.59 -2.66 5.15
N VAL A 138 -4.17 -1.50 5.45
CA VAL A 138 -3.51 -0.35 6.04
C VAL A 138 -3.98 -0.14 7.47
N ARG A 139 -3.04 0.22 8.36
CA ARG A 139 -3.29 0.53 9.76
C ARG A 139 -3.40 2.04 9.97
N VAL A 140 -4.62 2.55 10.12
CA VAL A 140 -4.88 3.95 10.38
C VAL A 140 -4.98 4.21 11.89
N LYS A 141 -4.06 5.02 12.42
CA LYS A 141 -4.07 5.40 13.85
C LYS A 141 -5.19 6.39 14.13
N LEU A 142 -5.92 6.17 15.22
CA LEU A 142 -7.02 7.00 15.65
C LEU A 142 -6.68 7.71 16.97
N THR A 143 -7.25 8.89 17.14
CA THR A 143 -7.40 9.55 18.44
C THR A 143 -8.85 9.95 18.59
N MET A 144 -9.50 9.40 19.60
CA MET A 144 -10.94 9.54 19.85
C MET A 144 -11.13 10.41 21.08
N THR A 145 -11.67 11.61 20.88
CA THR A 145 -11.84 12.61 21.93
C THR A 145 -13.31 12.77 22.32
N ARG A 146 -13.58 12.61 23.62
CA ARG A 146 -14.89 12.82 24.25
C ARG A 146 -14.73 13.87 25.33
N GLY A 147 -15.25 15.07 25.09
CA GLY A 147 -15.02 16.20 25.99
C GLY A 147 -13.53 16.49 26.21
N GLU A 148 -13.02 16.26 27.42
CA GLU A 148 -11.61 16.46 27.78
C GLU A 148 -10.78 15.16 27.72
N ASP A 149 -11.42 13.99 27.60
CA ASP A 149 -10.76 12.69 27.56
C ASP A 149 -10.42 12.29 26.12
N SER A 150 -9.27 11.67 25.93
CA SER A 150 -8.81 11.20 24.62
C SER A 150 -8.20 9.81 24.70
N GLU A 151 -8.69 8.92 23.86
CA GLU A 151 -8.22 7.54 23.72
C GLU A 151 -7.51 7.36 22.37
N ALA A 152 -6.56 6.42 22.31
CA ALA A 152 -5.86 6.09 21.08
C ALA A 152 -6.23 4.68 20.65
N ASP A 153 -6.46 4.51 19.36
CA ASP A 153 -6.84 3.22 18.78
C ASP A 153 -6.23 3.05 17.37
N VAL A 154 -6.36 1.86 16.77
CA VAL A 154 -5.88 1.56 15.42
C VAL A 154 -6.94 0.82 14.63
N LEU A 155 -7.36 1.42 13.53
CA LEU A 155 -8.28 0.82 12.57
C LEU A 155 -7.50 0.14 11.44
N ILE A 156 -7.87 -1.11 11.11
CA ILE A 156 -7.31 -1.85 9.97
C ILE A 156 -8.34 -1.82 8.85
N VAL A 157 -7.97 -1.26 7.70
CA VAL A 157 -8.86 -1.12 6.54
C VAL A 157 -8.14 -1.49 5.24
N PRO A 158 -8.88 -1.86 4.18
CA PRO A 158 -8.30 -2.03 2.85
C PRO A 158 -7.58 -0.77 2.35
N GLU A 159 -6.54 -0.96 1.54
CA GLU A 159 -5.73 0.13 0.97
C GLU A 159 -6.56 1.19 0.21
N GLU A 160 -7.60 0.76 -0.49
CA GLU A 160 -8.46 1.63 -1.32
C GLU A 160 -9.42 2.51 -0.51
N THR A 161 -9.50 2.32 0.82
CA THR A 161 -10.44 3.03 1.66
C THR A 161 -10.11 4.51 1.72
N LYS A 162 -11.12 5.37 1.61
CA LYS A 162 -10.96 6.83 1.67
C LYS A 162 -11.69 7.41 2.87
N TYR A 163 -11.08 8.41 3.49
CA TYR A 163 -11.67 9.15 4.60
C TYR A 163 -11.79 10.62 4.28
N THR A 164 -12.97 11.18 4.55
CA THR A 164 -13.23 12.59 4.33
C THR A 164 -13.31 13.33 5.66
N ALA A 165 -12.51 14.38 5.80
CA ALA A 165 -12.59 15.23 6.99
C ALA A 165 -13.99 15.86 7.12
N SER A 166 -14.42 16.08 8.35
CA SER A 166 -15.76 16.51 8.76
C SER A 166 -16.91 15.51 8.56
N HIS A 167 -16.67 14.31 8.03
CA HIS A 167 -17.69 13.27 7.88
C HIS A 167 -17.83 12.42 9.15
N LEU A 168 -18.93 11.68 9.22
CA LEU A 168 -19.18 10.71 10.27
C LEU A 168 -18.57 9.35 9.88
N ILE A 169 -18.11 8.61 10.87
CA ILE A 169 -17.60 7.24 10.77
C ILE A 169 -18.14 6.44 11.96
N ASP A 170 -18.56 5.21 11.71
CA ASP A 170 -18.99 4.30 12.76
C ASP A 170 -17.84 3.38 13.15
N LEU A 171 -17.51 3.36 14.44
CA LEU A 171 -16.45 2.52 15.03
C LEU A 171 -17.01 1.87 16.30
N ASP A 172 -16.95 0.54 16.37
CA ASP A 172 -17.46 -0.26 17.50
C ASP A 172 -18.89 0.11 17.93
N GLY A 173 -19.77 0.34 16.95
CA GLY A 173 -21.17 0.72 17.17
C GLY A 173 -21.37 2.15 17.70
N LYS A 174 -20.32 2.98 17.71
CA LYS A 174 -20.37 4.39 18.09
C LYS A 174 -20.08 5.27 16.87
N THR A 175 -20.90 6.28 16.66
CA THR A 175 -20.69 7.27 15.60
C THR A 175 -19.71 8.35 16.07
N TRP A 176 -18.72 8.64 15.23
CA TRP A 176 -17.70 9.64 15.46
C TRP A 176 -17.62 10.61 14.28
N ARG A 177 -17.29 11.87 14.55
CA ARG A 177 -16.99 12.86 13.52
C ARG A 177 -15.49 12.96 13.31
N ILE A 178 -15.03 12.79 12.07
CA ILE A 178 -13.63 13.01 11.68
C ILE A 178 -13.36 14.52 11.74
N ARG A 179 -12.67 14.99 12.78
CA ARG A 179 -12.35 16.42 12.97
C ARG A 179 -11.19 16.87 12.09
N ALA A 180 -10.18 16.01 11.94
CA ALA A 180 -8.97 16.29 11.17
C ALA A 180 -8.26 14.99 10.79
N ILE A 181 -7.61 15.00 9.62
CA ILE A 181 -6.77 13.89 9.15
C ILE A 181 -5.33 14.41 9.05
N HIS A 182 -4.36 13.71 9.62
CA HIS A 182 -2.94 14.05 9.54
C HIS A 182 -2.24 13.15 8.54
N THR A 183 -1.63 13.74 7.50
CA THR A 183 -0.93 13.02 6.42
C THR A 183 0.59 13.05 6.55
N GLY A 184 1.10 13.38 7.75
CA GLY A 184 2.54 13.58 7.99
C GLY A 184 3.06 14.94 7.54
N ARG A 185 2.63 15.47 6.38
CA ARG A 185 2.99 16.82 5.91
C ARG A 185 2.17 17.94 6.55
N GLY A 186 0.94 17.64 6.98
CA GLY A 186 0.03 18.64 7.55
C GLY A 186 -1.25 18.03 8.10
N ARG A 187 -2.20 18.87 8.50
CA ARG A 187 -3.54 18.47 8.94
C ARG A 187 -4.57 18.93 7.92
N THR A 188 -5.30 17.97 7.37
CA THR A 188 -6.45 18.18 6.48
C THR A 188 -7.70 18.33 7.33
N LEU A 189 -8.26 19.54 7.37
CA LEU A 189 -9.51 19.83 8.09
C LEU A 189 -10.76 19.68 7.20
N ARG A 190 -10.56 19.73 5.88
CA ARG A 190 -11.56 19.55 4.83
C ARG A 190 -10.89 18.84 3.66
N GLY A 191 -11.59 17.90 3.04
CA GLY A 191 -11.08 17.10 1.92
C GLY A 191 -11.00 15.61 2.25
N THR A 192 -10.85 14.82 1.19
CA THR A 192 -10.74 13.36 1.21
C THR A 192 -9.28 12.95 1.09
N VAL A 193 -8.91 11.91 1.83
CA VAL A 193 -7.55 11.36 1.87
C VAL A 193 -7.64 9.84 1.79
N ASP A 194 -6.75 9.24 1.01
CA ASP A 194 -6.63 7.78 0.90
C ASP A 194 -5.99 7.20 2.17
N ALA A 195 -6.48 6.06 2.65
CA ALA A 195 -6.01 5.43 3.89
C ALA A 195 -4.48 5.28 4.02
N PRO A 196 -3.72 4.91 2.96
CA PRO A 196 -2.25 4.78 3.02
C PRO A 196 -1.54 6.08 3.41
N ASP A 197 -2.11 7.22 3.01
CA ASP A 197 -1.53 8.54 3.28
C ASP A 197 -1.85 9.04 4.68
N ILE A 198 -2.71 8.34 5.44
CA ILE A 198 -3.14 8.78 6.76
C ILE A 198 -2.18 8.30 7.84
N LYS A 199 -1.46 9.25 8.42
CA LYS A 199 -0.64 9.02 9.62
C LYS A 199 -1.48 8.90 10.89
N ARG A 200 -2.53 9.72 11.04
CA ARG A 200 -3.48 9.68 12.17
C ARG A 200 -4.79 10.42 11.86
N MET A 201 -5.94 9.86 12.26
CA MET A 201 -7.23 10.55 12.26
C MET A 201 -7.61 11.01 13.68
N TYR A 202 -8.15 12.23 13.77
CA TYR A 202 -8.69 12.79 15.00
C TYR A 202 -10.21 12.79 14.93
N LEU A 203 -10.82 12.08 15.85
CA LEU A 203 -12.25 11.82 15.94
C LEU A 203 -12.82 12.52 17.16
N HIS A 204 -13.98 13.15 17.00
CA HIS A 204 -14.74 13.76 18.09
C HIS A 204 -16.15 13.18 18.11
N GLU A 205 -16.79 13.15 19.28
CA GLU A 205 -18.23 12.87 19.35
C GLU A 205 -18.99 13.86 18.45
N PRO A 206 -19.94 13.38 17.63
CA PRO A 206 -20.83 14.26 16.90
C PRO A 206 -21.65 15.09 17.89
N PRO A 207 -21.91 16.37 17.60
CA PRO A 207 -22.75 17.18 18.46
C PRO A 207 -24.15 16.58 18.48
N ASN A 208 -24.63 16.13 19.65
CA ASN A 208 -26.02 15.75 19.83
C ASN A 208 -26.85 17.03 20.06
N PRO A 209 -27.78 17.39 19.15
CA PRO A 209 -28.59 18.58 19.31
C PRO A 209 -29.70 18.42 20.36
N GLU A 210 -30.15 17.19 20.64
CA GLU A 210 -31.31 16.94 21.50
C GLU A 210 -30.95 16.85 22.99
N HIS A 211 -29.76 16.34 23.31
CA HIS A 211 -29.33 16.14 24.70
C HIS A 211 -27.88 16.58 24.91
N PHE A 212 -27.70 17.66 25.67
CA PHE A 212 -26.38 18.14 26.10
C PHE A 212 -26.27 18.00 27.62
N GLU A 213 -25.61 16.94 28.08
CA GLU A 213 -25.20 16.80 29.48
C GLU A 213 -23.71 17.14 29.61
N PRO A 214 -23.34 18.20 30.33
CA PRO A 214 -21.94 18.54 30.51
C PRO A 214 -21.24 17.46 31.36
N ARG A 215 -20.21 16.82 30.82
CA ARG A 215 -19.43 15.80 31.52
C ARG A 215 -18.32 16.43 32.36
N THR A 216 -17.77 17.56 31.90
CA THR A 216 -16.67 18.24 32.59
C THR A 216 -17.09 19.55 33.27
N PRO A 217 -16.37 20.02 34.31
CA PRO A 217 -16.61 21.34 34.91
C PRO A 217 -16.45 22.50 33.92
N ARG A 218 -15.64 22.33 32.87
CA ARG A 218 -15.46 23.33 31.80
C ARG A 218 -16.68 23.38 30.88
N GLU A 219 -17.16 22.23 30.42
CA GLU A 219 -18.38 22.10 29.62
C GLU A 219 -19.59 22.62 30.39
N ARG A 220 -19.69 22.29 31.69
CA ARG A 220 -20.76 22.80 32.56
C ARG A 220 -20.73 24.31 32.63
N ARG A 221 -19.56 24.92 32.82
CA ARG A 221 -19.39 26.39 32.82
C ARG A 221 -19.77 27.00 31.47
N GLN A 222 -19.42 26.37 30.36
CA GLN A 222 -19.72 26.87 29.02
C GLN A 222 -21.22 26.74 28.69
N ALA A 223 -21.83 25.59 28.95
CA ALA A 223 -23.26 25.37 28.77
C ALA A 223 -24.11 26.26 29.68
N TRP A 224 -23.62 26.52 30.90
CA TRP A 224 -24.22 27.49 31.80
C TRP A 224 -24.14 28.93 31.26
N LYS A 225 -23.01 29.33 30.64
CA LYS A 225 -22.87 30.64 29.95
C LYS A 225 -23.77 30.74 28.72
N GLU A 226 -23.93 29.64 27.98
CA GLU A 226 -24.72 29.55 26.74
C GLU A 226 -26.22 29.32 27.01
N GLY A 227 -26.66 29.20 28.27
CA GLY A 227 -28.06 28.96 28.63
C GLY A 227 -28.58 27.57 28.22
N ARG A 228 -27.69 26.64 27.87
CA ARG A 228 -28.02 25.26 27.49
C ARG A 228 -28.40 24.39 28.68
N LEU A 229 -28.09 24.84 29.90
CA LEU A 229 -28.39 24.16 31.15
C LEU A 229 -29.76 24.63 31.70
N GLY A 230 -30.86 24.23 31.05
CA GLY A 230 -32.23 24.59 31.45
C GLY A 230 -32.57 26.09 31.35
N PHE A 231 -33.82 26.46 31.64
CA PHE A 231 -34.28 27.85 31.59
C PHE A 231 -33.60 28.70 32.67
N ASN A 232 -32.68 29.57 32.26
CA ASN A 232 -31.87 30.41 33.15
C ASN A 232 -32.04 31.89 32.76
N PRO A 233 -33.09 32.57 33.27
CA PRO A 233 -33.45 33.91 32.81
C PRO A 233 -32.45 34.99 33.23
N ASN A 234 -31.44 34.70 34.08
CA ASN A 234 -30.35 35.60 34.45
C ASN A 234 -29.09 34.82 34.88
N PRO A 235 -28.13 34.53 33.98
CA PRO A 235 -26.94 33.78 34.33
C PRO A 235 -26.00 34.56 35.27
N VAL A 236 -25.99 34.23 36.56
CA VAL A 236 -25.01 34.70 37.57
C VAL A 236 -23.62 34.08 37.37
N LEU A 237 -22.68 34.86 36.79
CA LEU A 237 -21.32 34.38 36.47
C LEU A 237 -20.66 33.69 37.68
N PRO A 238 -20.17 32.43 37.55
CA PRO A 238 -19.42 31.78 38.60
C PRO A 238 -18.23 32.65 38.99
N LYS A 239 -18.11 32.98 40.29
CA LYS A 239 -16.98 33.75 40.80
C LYS A 239 -15.69 33.01 40.47
N GLU A 240 -14.76 33.67 39.77
CA GLU A 240 -13.45 33.11 39.47
C GLU A 240 -12.73 32.81 40.80
N ILE A 241 -12.48 31.53 41.08
CA ILE A 241 -11.65 31.14 42.22
C ILE A 241 -10.20 31.38 41.80
N ILE A 242 -9.71 32.59 42.07
CA ILE A 242 -8.31 32.92 41.91
C ILE A 242 -7.54 32.15 42.99
N LYS A 243 -6.71 31.18 42.59
CA LYS A 243 -5.82 30.47 43.51
C LYS A 243 -4.95 31.50 44.25
N LYS A 244 -4.79 31.36 45.58
CA LYS A 244 -3.86 32.20 46.37
C LYS A 244 -2.49 32.22 45.69
N GLY A 245 -2.00 33.41 45.35
CA GLY A 245 -0.71 33.62 44.70
C GLY A 245 -0.74 33.78 43.18
N VAL A 246 -1.88 33.57 42.52
CA VAL A 246 -2.03 33.83 41.08
C VAL A 246 -2.61 35.22 40.88
N LYS A 247 -1.87 36.14 40.23
CA LYS A 247 -2.44 37.41 39.74
C LYS A 247 -2.97 37.17 38.34
N PRO A 248 -4.29 37.10 38.11
CA PRO A 248 -4.83 36.99 36.76
C PRO A 248 -4.57 38.31 36.02
N ASP A 249 -3.89 38.23 34.88
CA ASP A 249 -3.66 39.38 34.00
C ASP A 249 -4.90 39.66 33.15
N ASN A 250 -5.98 40.06 33.83
CA ASN A 250 -7.23 40.45 33.17
C ASN A 250 -7.30 41.97 33.02
N LYS A 251 -6.32 42.56 32.32
CA LYS A 251 -6.50 43.84 31.63
C LYS A 251 -6.57 43.59 30.13
N ARG A 252 -7.74 43.15 29.65
CA ARG A 252 -8.14 43.46 28.28
C ARG A 252 -8.20 44.99 28.19
N GLN A 253 -7.17 45.59 27.60
CA GLN A 253 -7.21 47.00 27.23
C GLN A 253 -8.44 47.20 26.34
N LYS A 254 -9.44 47.93 26.84
CA LYS A 254 -10.53 48.43 26.00
C LYS A 254 -9.86 49.31 24.96
N LYS A 255 -9.71 48.82 23.72
CA LYS A 255 -9.36 49.69 22.59
C LYS A 255 -10.45 50.76 22.52
N ALA A 256 -10.05 52.02 22.66
CA ALA A 256 -10.93 53.14 22.39
C ALA A 256 -11.46 52.97 20.96
N ARG A 257 -12.78 53.03 20.80
CA ARG A 257 -13.41 53.08 19.47
C ARG A 257 -12.96 54.40 18.83
N ARG A 258 -12.29 54.31 17.70
CA ARG A 258 -12.17 55.42 16.74
C ARG A 258 -13.44 55.46 15.91
#